data_AF-A0A2T0M2L6-F1
#
_entry.id   AF-A0A2T0M2L6-F1
#
_cell.length_a   1.000
_cell.length_b   1.000
_cell.length_c   1.000
_cell.angle_alpha   90.00
_cell.angle_beta   90.00
_cell.angle_gamma   90.00
#
_symmetry.space_group_name_H-M   'P 1'
#
loop_
_entity.id
_entity.type
_entity.pdbx_description
1 polymer ?
#
loop_
_entity_poly.entity_id
_entity_poly.type
_entity_poly.pdbx_seq_one_letter_code
_entity_poly.pdbx_strand_id
1 'polypeptide(L)'
;MNRPEVTDQPELDSVPLGGTRARRGSRVVLRPAGRTDAQDMFVTGRTATVRAIREDVDGTVFLAVTIDGDPAAELLHERAQYRYFTTAEAEPLPEGETP
;
A
#
# COMPACT_ATOMS: atom_id res chain seq x y z
N MET A 1 15.93 -16.54 -31.71
CA MET A 1 15.86 -15.42 -30.74
C MET A 1 15.01 -15.86 -29.57
N ASN A 2 15.63 -16.13 -28.41
CA ASN A 2 14.93 -16.49 -27.18
C ASN A 2 14.42 -15.20 -26.50
N ARG A 3 13.15 -15.19 -26.08
CA ARG A 3 12.47 -14.07 -25.42
C ARG A 3 12.37 -14.44 -23.94
N PRO A 4 13.11 -13.83 -22.99
CA PRO A 4 12.90 -14.14 -21.59
C PRO A 4 11.58 -13.48 -21.16
N GLU A 5 10.58 -14.35 -21.03
CA GLU A 5 9.82 -14.57 -19.80
C GLU A 5 9.19 -13.34 -19.15
N VAL A 6 7.86 -13.31 -19.24
CA VAL A 6 6.98 -12.46 -18.44
C VAL A 6 7.48 -12.52 -17.00
N THR A 7 7.93 -11.39 -16.46
CA THR A 7 8.24 -11.26 -15.03
C THR A 7 6.93 -11.45 -14.27
N ASP A 8 6.68 -12.70 -13.89
CA ASP A 8 5.70 -13.09 -12.90
C ASP A 8 6.18 -12.50 -11.57
N GLN A 9 5.79 -11.25 -11.31
CA GLN A 9 6.01 -10.63 -10.02
C GLN A 9 5.09 -11.37 -9.05
N PRO A 10 5.63 -12.11 -8.06
CA PRO A 10 4.78 -12.85 -7.15
C PRO A 10 3.85 -11.89 -6.41
N GLU A 11 2.55 -12.08 -6.56
CA GLU A 11 1.55 -11.40 -5.76
C GLU A 11 1.60 -12.01 -4.36
N LEU A 12 2.16 -11.28 -3.40
CA LEU A 12 2.24 -11.75 -2.02
C LEU A 12 0.84 -11.72 -1.38
N ASP A 13 0.45 -12.80 -0.71
CA ASP A 13 -0.82 -12.85 0.03
C ASP A 13 -0.75 -11.98 1.32
N SER A 14 0.44 -11.87 1.91
CA SER A 14 0.70 -11.08 3.13
C SER A 14 2.16 -10.64 3.20
N VAL A 15 2.43 -9.49 3.84
CA VAL A 15 3.77 -8.93 4.04
C VAL A 15 3.95 -8.45 5.50
N PRO A 16 5.13 -8.61 6.11
CA PRO A 16 5.45 -7.99 7.39
C PRO A 16 5.45 -6.46 7.27
N LEU A 17 4.61 -5.82 8.08
CA LEU A 17 4.43 -4.38 8.17
C LEU A 17 4.43 -3.97 9.65
N GLY A 18 5.42 -3.19 10.08
CA GLY A 18 5.47 -2.62 11.44
C GLY A 18 5.21 -3.62 12.59
N GLY A 19 5.68 -4.87 12.46
CA GLY A 19 5.48 -5.93 13.47
C GLY A 19 4.20 -6.76 13.32
N THR A 20 3.32 -6.44 12.37
CA THR A 20 2.11 -7.22 12.03
C THR A 20 2.18 -7.72 10.58
N ARG A 21 1.37 -8.72 10.18
CA ARG A 21 1.22 -9.08 8.76
C ARG A 21 0.09 -8.27 8.13
N ALA A 22 0.42 -7.40 7.18
CA ALA A 22 -0.55 -6.75 6.33
C ALA A 22 -0.92 -7.67 5.17
N ARG A 23 -2.21 -7.79 4.87
CA ARG A 23 -2.73 -8.55 3.72
C ARG A 23 -3.68 -7.69 2.91
N ARG A 24 -4.14 -8.19 1.76
CA ARG A 24 -5.24 -7.55 1.03
C ARG A 24 -6.46 -7.38 1.93
N GLY A 25 -6.98 -6.16 2.00
CA GLY A 25 -8.07 -5.75 2.87
C GLY A 25 -7.63 -5.19 4.23
N SER A 26 -6.35 -5.32 4.62
CA SER A 26 -5.85 -4.72 5.86
C SER A 26 -5.83 -3.20 5.80
N ARG A 27 -6.10 -2.57 6.94
CA ARG A 27 -5.98 -1.13 7.12
C ARG A 27 -4.58 -0.76 7.61
N VAL A 28 -4.02 0.28 7.03
CA VAL A 28 -2.68 0.80 7.32
C VAL A 28 -2.75 2.31 7.44
N VAL A 29 -1.88 2.92 8.24
CA VAL A 29 -1.70 4.36 8.27
C VAL A 29 -0.52 4.72 7.40
N LEU A 30 -0.70 5.69 6.51
CA LEU A 30 0.39 6.17 5.66
C LEU A 30 1.19 7.23 6.40
N ARG A 31 2.48 6.97 6.56
CA ARG A 31 3.46 7.89 7.14
C ARG A 31 4.63 8.07 6.16
N PRO A 32 4.40 8.75 5.03
CA PRO A 32 5.50 9.17 4.16
C PRO A 32 6.47 10.04 4.97
N ALA A 33 7.72 9.59 5.08
CA ALA A 33 8.79 10.34 5.75
C ALA A 33 9.50 11.31 4.80
N GLY A 34 9.17 11.26 3.51
CA GLY A 34 9.78 12.03 2.44
C GLY A 34 9.15 13.41 2.31
N ARG A 35 9.87 14.43 2.76
CA ARG A 35 9.53 15.85 2.63
C ARG A 35 9.66 16.34 1.18
N THR A 36 9.04 15.67 0.22
CA THR A 36 8.96 16.13 -1.18
C THR A 36 7.50 16.25 -1.57
N ASP A 37 7.11 17.48 -1.93
CA ASP A 37 5.83 17.87 -2.51
C ASP A 37 4.64 18.06 -1.54
N ALA A 38 3.97 19.21 -1.69
CA ALA A 38 2.82 19.64 -0.88
C ALA A 38 1.61 18.69 -0.92
N GLN A 39 1.61 17.70 -1.84
CA GLN A 39 0.61 16.63 -1.89
C GLN A 39 0.74 15.65 -0.71
N ASP A 40 1.95 15.49 -0.17
CA ASP A 40 2.24 14.50 0.86
C ASP A 40 1.64 14.88 2.23
N MET A 41 1.60 16.19 2.54
CA MET A 41 0.99 16.74 3.75
C MET A 41 -0.50 16.40 3.91
N PHE A 42 -1.23 16.15 2.82
CA PHE A 42 -2.64 15.76 2.88
C PHE A 42 -2.83 14.27 3.12
N VAL A 43 -1.80 13.45 2.93
CA VAL A 43 -1.87 11.99 3.08
C VAL A 43 -1.22 11.53 4.39
N THR A 44 -0.31 12.31 4.96
CA THR A 44 0.33 12.02 6.26
C THR A 44 -0.70 11.79 7.36
N GLY A 45 -0.69 10.59 7.95
CA GLY A 45 -1.60 10.22 9.04
C GLY A 45 -3.00 9.78 8.60
N ARG A 46 -3.25 9.65 7.29
CA ARG A 46 -4.52 9.09 6.79
C ARG A 46 -4.48 7.56 6.77
N THR A 47 -5.63 6.99 7.07
CA THR A 47 -5.85 5.55 6.96
C THR A 47 -5.99 5.17 5.50
N ALA A 48 -5.42 4.04 5.09
CA ALA A 48 -5.56 3.48 3.78
C ALA A 48 -5.84 1.97 3.88
N THR A 49 -6.51 1.43 2.88
CA THR A 49 -6.83 -0.01 2.79
C THR A 49 -5.98 -0.64 1.70
N VAL A 50 -5.28 -1.73 2.04
CA VAL A 50 -4.49 -2.51 1.10
C VAL A 50 -5.41 -3.20 0.10
N ARG A 51 -5.23 -2.93 -1.18
CA ARG A 51 -5.96 -3.56 -2.29
C ARG A 51 -5.15 -4.63 -2.99
N ALA A 52 -3.83 -4.49 -3.04
CA ALA A 52 -2.92 -5.51 -3.55
C ALA A 52 -1.51 -5.34 -2.95
N ILE A 53 -0.72 -6.40 -3.00
CA ILE A 53 0.68 -6.40 -2.56
C ILE A 53 1.52 -6.89 -3.74
N ARG A 54 2.56 -6.13 -4.06
CA ARG A 54 3.47 -6.46 -5.16
C ARG A 54 4.90 -6.47 -4.68
N GLU A 55 5.63 -7.50 -5.05
CA GLU A 55 7.07 -7.56 -4.86
C GLU A 55 7.78 -7.14 -6.17
N ASP A 56 8.75 -6.26 -6.05
CA ASP A 56 9.64 -5.89 -7.15
C ASP A 56 10.81 -6.87 -7.26
N VAL A 57 11.54 -6.85 -8.38
CA VAL A 57 12.61 -7.83 -8.65
C VAL A 57 13.77 -7.76 -7.65
N ASP A 58 13.92 -6.63 -6.96
CA ASP A 58 14.91 -6.42 -5.90
C ASP A 58 14.46 -6.99 -4.53
N GLY A 59 13.22 -7.50 -4.43
CA GLY A 59 12.60 -7.92 -3.17
C GLY A 59 11.94 -6.76 -2.40
N THR A 60 11.85 -5.58 -3.00
CA THR A 60 11.13 -4.44 -2.40
C THR A 60 9.62 -4.68 -2.52
N VAL A 61 8.92 -4.65 -1.38
CA VAL A 61 7.47 -4.83 -1.36
C VAL A 61 6.74 -3.50 -1.43
N PHE A 62 5.87 -3.39 -2.42
CA PHE A 62 4.98 -2.26 -2.66
C PHE A 62 3.53 -2.65 -2.34
N LEU A 63 2.95 -1.93 -1.39
CA LEU A 63 1.56 -2.03 -1.00
C LEU A 63 0.72 -1.10 -1.88
N ALA A 64 -0.15 -1.67 -2.70
CA ALA A 64 -1.16 -0.91 -3.43
C ALA A 64 -2.34 -0.63 -2.47
N VAL A 65 -2.55 0.63 -2.10
CA VAL A 65 -3.55 1.05 -1.12
C VAL A 65 -4.50 2.11 -1.68
N THR A 66 -5.69 2.22 -1.08
CA THR A 66 -6.66 3.30 -1.28
C THR A 66 -6.86 4.07 0.01
N ILE A 67 -6.83 5.40 -0.02
CA ILE A 67 -6.99 6.25 1.18
C ILE A 67 -8.45 6.24 1.62
N ASP A 68 -8.71 5.94 2.88
CA ASP A 68 -10.04 6.02 3.49
C ASP A 68 -10.38 7.49 3.81
N GLY A 69 -11.59 7.92 3.48
CA GLY A 69 -12.04 9.30 3.68
C GLY A 69 -11.53 10.33 2.66
N ASP A 70 -10.86 9.89 1.59
CA ASP A 70 -10.57 10.76 0.45
C ASP A 70 -11.73 10.70 -0.56
N PRO A 71 -12.35 11.84 -0.94
CA PRO A 71 -13.46 11.84 -1.89
C PRO A 71 -13.05 11.36 -3.29
N ALA A 72 -11.76 11.38 -3.61
CA ALA A 72 -11.25 10.78 -4.84
C ALA A 72 -10.89 9.29 -4.68
N ALA A 73 -10.96 8.70 -3.48
CA ALA A 73 -10.65 7.29 -3.26
C ALA A 73 -11.55 6.34 -4.05
N GLU A 74 -12.86 6.61 -4.07
CA GLU A 74 -13.84 5.87 -4.85
C GLU A 74 -13.50 5.98 -6.35
N LEU A 75 -13.28 7.20 -6.85
CA LEU A 75 -12.91 7.45 -8.25
C LEU A 75 -11.59 6.78 -8.65
N LEU A 76 -10.60 6.78 -7.76
CA LEU A 76 -9.32 6.12 -7.95
C LEU A 76 -9.49 4.59 -7.97
N HIS A 77 -10.33 4.05 -7.08
CA HIS A 77 -10.67 2.64 -7.06
C HIS A 77 -11.35 2.19 -8.36
N GLU A 78 -12.34 2.94 -8.85
CA GLU A 78 -13.02 2.68 -10.12
C GLU A 78 -12.07 2.68 -11.31
N ARG A 79 -11.04 3.54 -11.26
CA ARG A 79 -10.00 3.64 -12.30
C ARG A 79 -8.83 2.68 -12.08
N ALA A 80 -8.90 1.80 -11.08
CA ALA A 80 -7.80 0.93 -10.66
C ALA A 80 -6.48 1.68 -10.40
N GLN A 81 -6.58 2.96 -10.01
CA GLN A 81 -5.44 3.80 -9.68
C GLN A 81 -5.18 3.71 -8.18
N TYR A 82 -4.30 2.79 -7.80
CA TYR A 82 -3.87 2.64 -6.41
C TYR A 82 -2.64 3.50 -6.13
N ARG A 83 -2.46 3.86 -4.86
CA ARG A 83 -1.19 4.43 -4.38
C ARG A 83 -0.27 3.31 -3.94
N TYR A 84 1.00 3.38 -4.32
CA TYR A 84 1.98 2.38 -3.96
C TYR A 84 2.88 2.95 -2.88
N PHE A 85 2.94 2.28 -1.73
CA PHE A 85 3.83 2.65 -0.62
C PHE A 85 4.66 1.45 -0.20
N THR A 86 5.86 1.71 0.29
CA THR A 86 6.70 0.66 0.86
C THR A 86 6.24 0.28 2.26
N THR A 87 6.68 -0.88 2.76
CA THR A 87 6.42 -1.29 4.15
C THR A 87 7.08 -0.39 5.19
N ALA A 88 8.04 0.45 4.79
CA ALA A 88 8.67 1.44 5.66
C ALA A 88 7.85 2.73 5.78
N GLU A 89 7.02 3.05 4.77
CA GLU A 89 6.19 4.25 4.70
C GLU A 89 4.73 4.00 5.13
N ALA A 90 4.37 2.74 5.32
CA ALA A 90 3.08 2.33 5.84
C ALA A 90 3.25 1.68 7.22
N GLU A 91 2.43 2.09 8.17
CA GLU A 91 2.34 1.47 9.49
C GLU A 91 1.05 0.64 9.57
N PRO A 92 1.06 -0.56 10.19
CA PRO A 92 -0.18 -1.31 10.38
C PRO A 92 -1.10 -0.50 11.30
N LEU A 93 -2.35 -0.31 10.90
CA LEU A 93 -3.36 0.18 11.83
C LEU A 93 -3.94 -1.06 12.52
N PRO A 94 -3.68 -1.30 13.82
CA PRO A 94 -4.45 -2.30 14.53
C PRO A 94 -5.91 -1.87 14.43
N GLU A 95 -6.74 -2.67 13.73
CA GLU A 95 -8.18 -2.48 13.75
C GLU A 95 -8.58 -2.52 15.20
N GLY A 96 -9.02 -1.37 15.72
CA GLY A 96 -9.35 -1.19 17.12
C GLY A 96 -10.22 -2.35 17.55
N GLU A 97 -9.66 -3.17 18.44
CA GLU A 97 -10.37 -4.15 19.23
C GLU A 97 -11.59 -3.41 19.80
N THR A 98 -12.75 -3.67 19.21
CA THR A 98 -14.01 -3.24 19.78
C THR A 98 -14.33 -4.36 20.78
N PRO A 99 -14.21 -4.12 22.10
CA PRO A 99 -14.44 -5.16 23.10
C PRO A 99 -15.90 -5.65 23.11
#